data_AF-A0A2V7YAB9-F1
#
_entry.id   AF-A0A2V7YAB9-F1
#
_cell.length_a   1.000
_cell.length_b   1.000
_cell.length_c   1.000
_cell.angle_alpha   90.00
_cell.angle_beta   90.00
_cell.angle_gamma   90.00
#
_symmetry.space_group_name_H-M   'P 1'
#
loop_
_entity.id
_entity.type
_entity.pdbx_description
1 polymer ?
#
loop_
_entity_poly.entity_id
_entity_poly.type
_entity_poly.pdbx_seq_one_letter_code
_entity_poly.pdbx_strand_id
1 'polypeptide(L)' 'MASRMKTSRPALERLLDPANRSMTLSTLERAASAVGKKLKVELA' A
#
# COMPACT_ATOMS: atom_id res chain seq x y z
N MET A 1 3.22 11.21 1.81
CA MET A 1 2.49 9.92 1.81
C MET A 1 3.05 8.93 2.84
N ALA A 2 4.37 8.68 2.90
CA ALA A 2 4.96 7.69 3.80
C ALA A 2 4.56 7.86 5.29
N SER A 3 4.55 9.11 5.78
CA SER A 3 4.06 9.44 7.13
C SER A 3 2.58 9.07 7.35
N ARG A 4 1.69 9.35 6.38
CA ARG A 4 0.25 8.98 6.45
C ARG A 4 0.05 7.47 6.52
N MET A 5 0.93 6.70 5.90
CA MET A 5 0.91 5.22 5.93
C MET A 5 1.68 4.63 7.12
N LYS A 6 2.29 5.45 7.98
CA LYS A 6 3.19 5.02 9.07
C LYS A 6 4.29 4.08 8.58
N THR A 7 4.96 4.44 7.47
CA THR A 7 6.01 3.62 6.85
C THR A 7 7.21 4.47 6.46
N SER A 8 8.33 3.82 6.12
CA SER A 8 9.54 4.48 5.65
C SER A 8 9.41 4.91 4.19
N ARG A 9 10.23 5.88 3.77
CA ARG A 9 10.27 6.32 2.36
C ARG A 9 10.61 5.17 1.38
N PRO A 10 11.61 4.30 1.64
CA PRO A 10 11.88 3.15 0.77
C PRO A 10 10.72 2.15 0.68
N ALA A 11 9.94 1.99 1.74
CA ALA A 11 8.76 1.13 1.72
C ALA A 11 7.65 1.71 0.84
N LEU A 12 7.45 3.03 0.87
CA LEU A 12 6.56 3.71 -0.07
C LEU A 12 7.07 3.61 -1.51
N GLU A 13 8.36 3.82 -1.75
CA GLU A 13 8.95 3.72 -3.10
C GLU A 13 8.75 2.32 -3.68
N ARG A 14 8.95 1.26 -2.88
CA ARG A 14 8.66 -0.13 -3.28
C ARG A 14 7.19 -0.40 -3.60
N LEU A 15 6.25 0.29 -2.94
CA LEU A 15 4.83 0.16 -3.22
C LEU A 15 4.45 0.85 -4.54
N LEU A 16 5.11 1.97 -4.86
CA LEU A 16 4.86 2.76 -6.06
C LEU A 16 5.63 2.25 -7.29
N ASP A 17 6.53 1.29 -7.10
CA ASP A 17 7.30 0.65 -8.16
C ASP A 17 6.45 -0.40 -8.90
N PRO A 18 6.09 -0.18 -10.18
CA PRO A 18 5.30 -1.13 -10.96
C PRO A 18 6.05 -2.43 -11.29
N ALA A 19 7.39 -2.46 -11.18
CA ALA A 19 8.16 -3.68 -11.36
C ALA A 19 8.11 -4.58 -10.11
N ASN A 20 7.74 -4.02 -8.95
CA ASN A 20 7.65 -4.76 -7.70
C ASN A 20 6.27 -5.42 -7.53
N ARG A 21 6.19 -6.72 -7.82
CA ARG A 21 4.95 -7.51 -7.71
C ARG A 21 4.67 -8.05 -6.31
N SER A 22 5.59 -7.88 -5.36
CA SER A 22 5.48 -8.51 -4.04
C SER A 22 5.04 -7.49 -3.00
N MET A 23 3.76 -7.48 -2.67
CA MET A 23 3.17 -6.64 -1.62
C MET A 23 2.17 -7.44 -0.80
N THR A 24 2.12 -7.18 0.50
CA THR A 24 1.13 -7.80 1.40
C THR A 24 -0.20 -7.08 1.33
N LEU A 25 -1.30 -7.80 1.61
CA LEU A 25 -2.63 -7.18 1.77
C LEU A 25 -2.64 -6.06 2.82
N SER A 26 -1.92 -6.25 3.93
CA SER A 26 -1.79 -5.22 4.98
C SER A 26 -1.10 -3.95 4.48
N THR A 27 -0.20 -4.07 3.49
CA THR A 27 0.44 -2.90 2.89
C THR A 27 -0.52 -2.15 1.96
N LEU A 28 -1.32 -2.87 1.18
CA LEU A 28 -2.37 -2.31 0.34
C LEU A 28 -3.47 -1.63 1.18
N GLU A 29 -3.84 -2.22 2.32
CA GLU A 29 -4.82 -1.66 3.25
C GLU A 29 -4.36 -0.32 3.83
N ARG A 30 -3.09 -0.22 4.27
CA ARG A 30 -2.53 1.06 4.74
C ARG A 30 -2.48 2.10 3.63
N ALA A 31 -2.18 1.70 2.39
CA ALA A 31 -2.15 2.59 1.25
C ALA A 31 -3.55 3.17 0.97
N ALA A 32 -4.57 2.30 0.90
CA ALA A 32 -5.96 2.69 0.71
C ALA A 32 -6.43 3.63 1.84
N SER A 33 -6.17 3.27 3.09
CA SER A 33 -6.54 4.09 4.26
C SER A 33 -5.87 5.46 4.21
N ALA A 34 -4.59 5.52 3.83
CA ALA A 34 -3.85 6.78 3.73
C ALA A 34 -4.40 7.73 2.67
N VAL A 35 -5.16 7.25 1.67
CA VAL A 35 -5.89 8.09 0.70
C VAL A 35 -7.39 8.23 0.99
N GLY A 36 -7.86 7.79 2.17
CA GLY A 36 -9.27 7.86 2.54
C GLY A 36 -10.16 6.87 1.79
N LYS A 37 -9.60 5.73 1.37
CA LYS A 37 -10.31 4.63 0.69
C LYS A 37 -10.28 3.37 1.55
N LYS A 38 -11.12 2.38 1.20
CA LYS A 38 -11.13 1.05 1.81
C LYS A 38 -10.67 0.02 0.77
N LEU A 39 -9.81 -0.91 1.20
CA LEU A 39 -9.41 -2.04 0.36
C LEU A 39 -10.56 -3.05 0.29
N LYS A 40 -10.96 -3.45 -0.92
CA LYS A 40 -11.90 -4.53 -1.17
C LYS A 40 -11.15 -5.65 -1.89
N VAL A 41 -11.26 -6.88 -1.38
CA VAL A 41 -10.67 -8.08 -1.98
C VAL A 41 -11.81 -9.04 -2.27
N GLU A 42 -11.86 -9.55 -3.49
CA GLU A 42 -12.85 -10.54 -3.94
C GLU A 42 -12.08 -11.73 -4.53
N LEU A 43 -12.59 -12.93 -4.27
CA LEU A 43 -12.06 -14.18 -4.79
C LEU A 43 -13.15 -14.79 -5.67
N ALA A 44 -12.76 -15.34 -6.82
CA ALA A 44 -13.64 -16.01 -7.77
C ALA A 44 -13.77 -17.50 -7.45
#